data_AF-A0A1Y3NK65-F1
#
_entry.id   AF-A0A1Y3NK65-F1
#
_cell.length_a   1.000
_cell.length_b   1.000
_cell.length_c   1.000
_cell.angle_alpha   90.00
_cell.angle_beta   90.00
_cell.angle_gamma   90.00
#
_symmetry.space_group_name_H-M   'P 1'
#
loop_
_entity.id
_entity.type
_entity.pdbx_description
1 polymer ?
#
loop_
_entity_poly.entity_id
_entity_poly.type
_entity_poly.pdbx_seq_one_letter_code
_entity_poly.pdbx_strand_id
1 'polypeptide(L)'
;MIIKLKTKYSNNHKEYNQKNQFLKKDKELIQSHFQELKRKLNKYRENEKERLIALTTMSNKTIKNLKEKVNMAEKILRLSEMNRKMEMEEEKINPFQTNNFEIDPSIELEIEEYKNQLKNETKAALNNENKENELFNTDEEILNNNIMKNDSVVYEEETDFTYMELFYKKYNKVLLDTILMKNKKNYLNEENARLKAILKQYLDGISVNAEILEQVNPLFVVNGKTNAPIMEGNSNITCVEAQHIMGKTIF
;
A
#
# COMPACT_ATOMS: atom_id res chain seq x y z
N MET A 1 83.51 -76.08 17.85
CA MET A 1 82.21 -76.01 18.56
C MET A 1 81.82 -74.59 18.96
N ILE A 2 82.72 -73.82 19.58
CA ILE A 2 82.50 -72.42 20.03
C ILE A 2 82.11 -71.45 18.88
N ILE A 3 82.76 -71.57 17.72
CA ILE A 3 82.48 -70.69 16.55
C ILE A 3 81.04 -70.87 16.05
N LYS A 4 80.53 -72.11 15.97
CA LYS A 4 79.14 -72.39 15.57
C LYS A 4 78.12 -71.73 16.51
N LEU A 5 78.36 -71.79 17.81
CA LEU A 5 77.51 -71.13 18.82
C LEU A 5 77.54 -69.60 18.69
N LYS A 6 78.73 -69.02 18.46
CA LYS A 6 78.89 -67.58 18.25
C LYS A 6 78.15 -67.10 16.99
N THR A 7 78.22 -67.85 15.90
CA THR A 7 77.46 -67.58 14.67
C THR A 7 75.96 -67.72 14.89
N LYS A 8 75.50 -68.76 15.60
CA LYS A 8 74.08 -68.93 15.93
C LYS A 8 73.53 -67.81 16.81
N TYR A 9 74.30 -67.37 17.81
CA TYR A 9 73.93 -66.24 18.65
C TYR A 9 73.85 -64.92 17.85
N SER A 10 74.85 -64.66 17.00
CA SER A 10 74.86 -63.50 16.11
C SER A 10 73.68 -63.49 15.14
N ASN A 11 73.34 -64.65 14.56
CA ASN A 11 72.20 -64.79 13.66
C ASN A 11 70.87 -64.57 14.39
N ASN A 12 70.68 -65.18 15.57
CA ASN A 12 69.49 -64.93 16.41
C ASN A 12 69.38 -63.44 16.77
N HIS A 13 70.47 -62.81 17.18
CA HIS A 13 70.47 -61.39 17.52
C HIS A 13 70.06 -60.51 16.33
N LYS A 14 70.54 -60.83 15.12
CA LYS A 14 70.13 -60.15 13.89
C LYS A 14 68.65 -60.38 13.56
N GLU A 15 68.15 -61.61 13.67
CA GLU A 15 66.72 -61.91 13.47
C GLU A 15 65.83 -61.17 14.46
N TYR A 16 66.20 -61.15 15.75
CA TYR A 16 65.42 -60.43 16.76
C TYR A 16 65.44 -58.92 16.52
N ASN A 17 66.58 -58.34 16.15
CA ASN A 17 66.66 -56.92 15.79
C ASN A 17 65.79 -56.60 14.56
N GLN A 18 65.82 -57.45 13.53
CA GLN A 18 64.97 -57.28 12.34
C GLN A 18 63.48 -57.38 12.70
N LYS A 19 63.07 -58.39 13.48
CA LYS A 19 61.67 -58.53 13.94
C LYS A 19 61.22 -57.34 14.76
N ASN A 20 62.04 -56.84 15.68
CA ASN A 20 61.71 -55.64 16.45
C ASN A 20 61.59 -54.40 15.57
N GLN A 21 62.43 -54.29 14.54
CA GLN A 21 62.37 -53.20 13.58
C GLN A 21 61.08 -53.26 12.72
N PHE A 22 60.64 -54.45 12.31
CA PHE A 22 59.36 -54.65 11.62
C PHE A 22 58.18 -54.28 12.53
N LEU A 23 58.14 -54.81 13.76
CA LEU A 23 57.09 -54.48 14.73
C LEU A 23 56.99 -52.99 15.01
N LYS A 24 58.13 -52.29 15.07
CA LYS A 24 58.16 -50.84 15.26
C LYS A 24 57.59 -50.10 14.05
N LYS A 25 57.94 -50.52 12.82
CA LYS A 25 57.37 -49.96 11.60
C LYS A 25 55.87 -50.17 11.51
N ASP A 26 55.38 -51.37 11.81
CA ASP A 26 53.94 -51.68 11.78
C ASP A 26 53.18 -50.85 12.82
N LYS A 27 53.73 -50.69 14.02
CA LYS A 27 53.17 -49.81 15.05
C LYS A 27 53.07 -48.36 14.57
N GLU A 28 54.15 -47.83 13.98
CA GLU A 28 54.18 -46.45 13.46
C GLU A 28 53.16 -46.26 12.32
N LEU A 29 53.00 -47.27 11.46
CA LEU A 29 52.06 -47.26 10.34
C LEU A 29 50.60 -47.29 10.84
N ILE A 30 50.27 -48.16 11.79
CA ILE A 30 48.95 -48.19 12.45
C ILE A 30 48.68 -46.87 13.17
N GLN A 31 49.68 -46.31 13.85
CA GLN A 31 49.54 -45.03 14.55
C GLN A 31 49.28 -43.88 13.57
N SER A 32 49.94 -43.86 12.42
CA SER A 32 49.69 -42.91 11.34
C SER A 32 48.25 -43.02 10.81
N HIS A 33 47.79 -44.24 10.48
CA HIS A 33 46.42 -44.45 10.03
C HIS A 33 45.37 -44.06 11.08
N PHE A 34 45.63 -44.34 12.36
CA PHE A 34 44.76 -43.91 13.44
C PHE A 34 44.66 -42.38 13.52
N GLN A 35 45.79 -41.68 13.41
CA GLN A 35 45.79 -40.21 13.39
C GLN A 35 45.04 -39.65 12.18
N GLU A 36 45.22 -40.24 11.00
CA GLU A 36 44.51 -39.85 9.78
C GLU A 36 42.99 -40.06 9.93
N LEU A 37 42.57 -41.22 10.42
CA LEU A 37 41.16 -41.52 10.66
C LEU A 37 40.56 -40.56 11.70
N LYS A 38 41.30 -40.26 12.77
CA LYS A 38 40.87 -39.30 13.80
C LYS A 38 40.69 -37.89 13.22
N ARG A 39 41.58 -37.45 12.32
CA ARG A 39 41.45 -36.18 11.59
C ARG A 39 40.20 -36.19 10.70
N LYS A 40 39.99 -37.26 9.92
CA LYS A 40 38.79 -37.41 9.07
C LYS A 40 37.52 -37.35 9.93
N LEU A 41 37.47 -38.10 11.02
CA LEU A 41 36.32 -38.16 11.92
C LEU A 41 36.00 -36.81 12.57
N ASN A 42 37.02 -36.06 13.00
CA ASN A 42 36.82 -34.72 13.53
C ASN A 42 36.30 -33.76 12.45
N LYS A 43 36.87 -33.81 11.24
CA LYS A 43 36.40 -33.01 10.10
C LYS A 43 34.94 -33.30 9.75
N TYR A 44 34.54 -34.58 9.73
CA TYR A 44 33.14 -34.95 9.51
C TYR A 44 32.22 -34.40 10.60
N ARG A 45 32.64 -34.46 11.88
CA ARG A 45 31.86 -33.91 13.00
C ARG A 45 31.73 -32.39 12.93
N GLU A 46 32.78 -31.68 12.54
CA GLU A 46 32.77 -30.23 12.34
C GLU A 46 31.84 -29.84 11.20
N ASN A 47 31.95 -30.49 10.04
CA ASN A 47 31.08 -30.23 8.89
C ASN A 47 29.60 -30.46 9.21
N GLU A 48 29.25 -31.57 9.88
CA GLU A 48 27.86 -31.85 10.27
C GLU A 48 27.35 -30.82 11.29
N LYS A 49 28.21 -30.39 12.22
CA LYS A 49 27.87 -29.32 13.17
C LYS A 49 27.60 -27.99 12.44
N GLU A 50 28.46 -27.60 11.50
CA GLU A 50 28.27 -26.39 10.70
C GLU A 50 26.98 -26.46 9.89
N ARG A 51 26.71 -27.59 9.23
CA ARG A 51 25.48 -27.81 8.48
C ARG A 51 24.24 -27.71 9.36
N LEU A 52 24.28 -28.29 10.56
CA LEU A 52 23.17 -28.19 11.52
C LEU A 52 22.95 -26.76 11.99
N ILE A 53 24.03 -26.01 12.28
CA ILE A 53 23.96 -24.59 12.65
C ILE A 53 23.35 -23.77 11.52
N ALA A 54 23.81 -23.98 10.29
CA ALA A 54 23.30 -23.28 9.11
C ALA A 54 21.81 -23.56 8.90
N LEU A 55 21.41 -24.83 8.92
CA LEU A 55 20.01 -25.23 8.77
C LEU A 55 19.12 -24.63 9.87
N THR A 56 19.57 -24.69 11.12
CA THR A 56 18.84 -24.13 12.27
C THR A 56 18.68 -22.62 12.15
N THR A 57 19.75 -21.93 11.75
CA THR A 57 19.74 -20.47 11.57
C THR A 57 18.80 -20.06 10.45
N MET A 58 18.88 -20.73 9.29
CA MET A 58 18.02 -20.42 8.15
C MET A 58 16.55 -20.77 8.43
N SER A 59 16.28 -21.90 9.07
CA SER A 59 14.93 -22.27 9.49
C SER A 59 14.34 -21.22 10.45
N ASN A 60 15.09 -20.82 11.46
CA ASN A 60 14.64 -19.79 12.40
C ASN A 60 14.42 -18.42 11.72
N LYS A 61 15.26 -18.05 10.76
CA LYS A 61 15.09 -16.82 9.95
C LYS A 61 13.80 -16.89 9.14
N THR A 62 13.56 -17.99 8.43
CA THR A 62 12.34 -18.20 7.64
C THR A 62 11.10 -18.21 8.52
N ILE A 63 11.14 -18.84 9.70
CA ILE A 63 10.03 -18.84 10.66
C ILE A 63 9.70 -17.42 11.12
N LYS A 64 10.70 -16.57 11.38
CA LYS A 64 10.48 -15.17 11.75
C LYS A 64 9.83 -14.40 10.60
N ASN A 65 10.36 -14.51 9.39
CA ASN A 65 9.80 -13.86 8.21
C ASN A 65 8.35 -14.28 7.96
N LEU A 66 8.05 -15.57 8.07
CA LEU A 66 6.68 -16.08 7.91
C LEU A 66 5.75 -15.53 8.99
N LYS A 67 6.19 -15.47 10.25
CA LYS A 67 5.40 -14.86 11.34
C LYS A 67 5.10 -13.38 11.09
N GLU A 68 6.07 -12.62 10.56
CA GLU A 68 5.85 -11.22 10.20
C GLU A 68 4.80 -11.07 9.10
N LYS A 69 4.86 -11.91 8.05
CA LYS A 69 3.85 -11.93 6.97
C LYS A 69 2.46 -12.29 7.50
N VAL A 70 2.36 -13.27 8.40
CA VAL A 70 1.11 -13.63 9.06
C VAL A 70 0.55 -12.46 9.87
N ASN A 71 1.38 -11.80 10.69
CA ASN A 71 0.95 -10.63 11.45
C ASN A 71 0.45 -9.48 10.55
N MET A 72 1.11 -9.26 9.41
CA MET A 72 0.68 -8.26 8.43
C MET A 72 -0.68 -8.63 7.81
N ALA A 73 -0.87 -9.89 7.42
CA ALA A 73 -2.14 -10.38 6.90
C ALA A 73 -3.27 -10.26 7.93
N GLU A 74 -3.03 -10.63 9.19
CA GLU A 74 -3.99 -10.43 10.28
C GLU A 74 -4.38 -8.96 10.46
N LYS A 75 -3.40 -8.05 10.39
CA LYS A 75 -3.67 -6.61 10.48
C LYS A 75 -4.56 -6.13 9.34
N ILE A 76 -4.28 -6.57 8.11
CA ILE A 76 -5.10 -6.24 6.92
C ILE A 76 -6.54 -6.74 7.12
N LEU A 77 -6.71 -7.97 7.60
CA LEU A 77 -8.03 -8.55 7.84
C LEU A 77 -8.80 -7.80 8.95
N ARG A 78 -8.15 -7.48 10.07
CA ARG A 78 -8.77 -6.71 11.16
C ARG A 78 -9.21 -5.32 10.68
N LEU A 79 -8.36 -4.64 9.92
CA LEU A 79 -8.72 -3.33 9.34
C LEU A 79 -9.87 -3.46 8.34
N SER A 80 -9.85 -4.50 7.50
CA SER A 80 -10.94 -4.78 6.56
C SER A 80 -12.27 -5.02 7.29
N GLU A 81 -12.27 -5.77 8.39
CA GLU A 81 -13.47 -6.01 9.20
C GLU A 81 -13.98 -4.71 9.86
N MET A 82 -13.07 -3.90 10.40
CA MET A 82 -13.43 -2.59 10.97
C MET A 82 -14.03 -1.66 9.91
N ASN A 83 -13.44 -1.60 8.72
CA ASN A 83 -13.96 -0.80 7.61
C ASN A 83 -15.32 -1.32 7.15
N ARG A 84 -15.51 -2.64 7.04
CA ARG A 84 -16.78 -3.25 6.66
C ARG A 84 -17.93 -2.90 7.61
N LYS A 85 -17.66 -2.63 8.90
CA LYS A 85 -18.69 -2.16 9.85
C LYS A 85 -19.23 -0.77 9.49
N MET A 86 -18.40 0.06 8.86
CA MET A 86 -18.74 1.44 8.46
C MET A 86 -19.33 1.52 7.04
N GLU A 87 -19.32 0.41 6.29
CA GLU A 87 -19.91 0.33 4.95
C GLU A 87 -21.43 0.23 5.02
N MET A 88 -22.11 0.81 4.03
CA MET A 88 -23.57 0.72 3.89
C MET A 88 -24.00 -0.69 3.43
N GLU A 89 -25.21 -1.13 3.78
CA GLU A 89 -25.75 -2.44 3.36
C GLU A 89 -25.70 -2.67 1.85
N GLU A 90 -25.97 -1.64 1.05
CA GLU A 90 -25.86 -1.72 -0.42
C GLU A 90 -24.45 -2.10 -0.88
N GLU A 91 -23.42 -1.56 -0.22
CA GLU A 91 -22.01 -1.81 -0.53
C GLU A 91 -21.51 -3.14 0.03
N LYS A 92 -22.11 -3.61 1.12
CA LYS A 92 -21.85 -4.96 1.65
C LYS A 92 -22.42 -6.04 0.74
N ILE A 93 -23.59 -5.79 0.13
CA ILE A 93 -24.29 -6.74 -0.76
C ILE A 93 -23.70 -6.69 -2.18
N ASN A 94 -23.32 -5.49 -2.66
CA ASN A 94 -22.66 -5.32 -3.94
C ASN A 94 -21.38 -4.46 -3.83
N PRO A 95 -20.25 -5.06 -3.39
CA PRO A 95 -18.99 -4.34 -3.20
C PRO A 95 -18.38 -3.78 -4.48
N PHE A 96 -18.72 -4.37 -5.63
CA PHE A 96 -18.16 -4.04 -6.94
C PHE A 96 -19.29 -3.65 -7.88
N GLN A 97 -19.76 -2.40 -7.73
CA GLN A 97 -20.73 -1.84 -8.66
C GLN A 97 -20.11 -1.82 -10.06
N THR A 98 -20.70 -2.58 -10.98
CA THR A 98 -20.43 -2.42 -12.40
C THR A 98 -21.02 -1.08 -12.80
N ASN A 99 -20.19 -0.16 -13.29
CA ASN A 99 -20.68 1.11 -13.82
C ASN A 99 -21.50 0.79 -15.08
N ASN A 100 -22.81 0.55 -14.92
CA ASN A 100 -23.75 0.33 -16.03
C ASN A 100 -24.26 1.67 -16.62
N PHE A 101 -23.51 2.75 -16.42
CA PHE A 101 -23.80 4.00 -17.11
C PHE A 101 -23.10 3.95 -18.46
N GLU A 102 -23.86 4.11 -19.55
CA GLU A 102 -23.27 4.43 -20.85
C GLU A 102 -22.48 5.73 -20.66
N ILE A 103 -21.15 5.60 -20.65
CA ILE A 103 -20.25 6.75 -20.59
C ILE A 103 -20.38 7.45 -21.94
N ASP A 104 -20.64 8.76 -21.92
CA ASP A 104 -20.69 9.58 -23.12
C ASP A 104 -19.36 9.40 -23.91
N PRO A 105 -19.38 9.03 -25.20
CA PRO A 105 -18.15 8.72 -25.96
C PRO A 105 -17.06 9.79 -25.92
N SER A 106 -17.42 11.04 -25.66
CA SER A 106 -16.46 12.15 -25.46
C SER A 106 -15.66 12.02 -24.16
N ILE A 107 -16.27 11.53 -23.08
CA ILE A 107 -15.62 11.33 -21.77
C ILE A 107 -14.67 10.12 -21.82
N GLU A 108 -15.02 9.09 -22.59
CA GLU A 108 -14.19 7.90 -22.80
C GLU A 108 -12.83 8.28 -23.44
N LEU A 109 -12.87 9.14 -24.47
CA LEU A 109 -11.68 9.66 -25.15
C LEU A 109 -10.78 10.48 -24.22
N GLU A 110 -11.36 11.35 -23.39
CA GLU A 110 -10.60 12.15 -22.40
C GLU A 110 -9.95 11.26 -21.33
N ILE A 111 -10.65 10.22 -20.86
CA ILE A 111 -10.12 9.24 -19.90
C ILE A 111 -8.95 8.47 -20.51
N GLU A 112 -9.04 8.10 -21.79
CA GLU A 112 -8.00 7.34 -22.48
C GLU A 112 -6.75 8.20 -22.76
N GLU A 113 -6.95 9.48 -23.13
CA GLU A 113 -5.87 10.46 -23.25
C GLU A 113 -5.16 10.69 -21.92
N TYR A 114 -5.91 10.85 -20.82
CA TYR A 114 -5.37 11.04 -19.48
C TYR A 114 -4.60 9.80 -18.98
N LYS A 115 -5.11 8.58 -19.24
CA LYS A 115 -4.40 7.33 -18.95
C LYS A 115 -3.07 7.23 -19.69
N ASN A 116 -3.03 7.68 -20.94
CA ASN A 116 -1.82 7.65 -21.75
C ASN A 116 -0.78 8.68 -21.26
N GLN A 117 -1.21 9.86 -20.82
CA GLN A 117 -0.34 10.85 -20.18
C GLN A 117 0.29 10.30 -18.88
N LEU A 118 -0.51 9.72 -17.99
CA LEU A 118 -0.02 9.08 -16.75
C LEU A 118 0.95 7.90 -17.00
N LYS A 119 0.69 7.08 -18.03
CA LYS A 119 1.60 5.98 -18.42
C LYS A 119 2.95 6.49 -18.92
N ASN A 120 2.97 7.67 -19.56
CA ASN A 120 4.21 8.26 -20.08
C ASN A 120 5.01 8.93 -18.96
N GLU A 121 4.33 9.59 -18.01
CA GLU A 121 4.95 10.18 -16.81
C GLU A 121 5.57 9.13 -15.88
N THR A 122 4.86 8.01 -15.65
CA THR A 122 5.36 6.89 -14.83
C THR A 122 6.57 6.20 -15.45
N LYS A 123 6.58 5.99 -16.78
CA LYS A 123 7.74 5.48 -17.51
C LYS A 123 8.94 6.44 -17.48
N ALA A 124 8.69 7.75 -17.52
CA ALA A 124 9.76 8.75 -17.41
C ALA A 124 10.37 8.79 -16.01
N ALA A 125 9.58 8.60 -14.95
CA ALA A 125 10.06 8.52 -13.57
C ALA A 125 10.95 7.29 -13.30
N LEU A 126 10.52 6.10 -13.75
CA LEU A 126 11.30 4.85 -13.62
C LEU A 126 12.65 4.91 -14.35
N ASN A 127 12.72 5.59 -15.49
CA ASN A 127 13.95 5.74 -16.25
C ASN A 127 14.96 6.72 -15.60
N ASN A 128 14.51 7.61 -14.71
CA ASN A 128 15.40 8.52 -13.98
C ASN A 128 16.03 7.84 -12.75
N GLU A 129 15.32 6.95 -12.06
CA GLU A 129 15.88 6.19 -10.91
C GLU A 129 16.95 5.17 -11.34
N ASN A 130 16.85 4.63 -12.55
CA ASN A 130 17.84 3.66 -13.06
C ASN A 130 19.19 4.31 -13.43
N LYS A 131 19.25 5.63 -13.67
CA LYS A 131 20.52 6.33 -13.97
C LYS A 131 21.36 6.65 -12.75
N GLU A 132 20.76 6.76 -11.57
CA GLU A 132 21.50 7.04 -10.32
C GLU A 132 22.09 5.76 -9.69
N ASN A 133 21.55 4.58 -10.02
CA ASN A 133 21.95 3.31 -9.42
C ASN A 133 23.04 2.53 -10.18
N GLU A 134 23.50 3.00 -11.35
CA GLU A 134 24.57 2.33 -12.12
C GLU A 134 26.00 2.64 -11.63
N LEU A 135 26.20 3.50 -10.62
CA LEU A 135 27.54 3.90 -10.17
C LEU A 135 28.11 3.10 -8.97
N PHE A 136 27.40 2.08 -8.46
CA PHE A 136 27.80 1.41 -7.21
C PHE A 136 27.70 -0.13 -7.19
N ASN A 137 27.82 -0.83 -8.32
CA ASN A 137 27.90 -2.31 -8.29
C ASN A 137 28.86 -2.87 -9.35
N THR A 138 30.15 -2.55 -9.26
CA THR A 138 31.21 -3.42 -9.77
C THR A 138 31.82 -4.12 -8.57
N ASP A 139 31.49 -5.40 -8.34
CA ASP A 139 32.41 -6.42 -7.76
C ASP A 139 31.74 -7.76 -7.35
N GLU A 140 30.41 -7.94 -7.46
CA GLU A 140 29.76 -9.21 -7.00
C GLU A 140 29.18 -10.15 -8.08
N GLU A 141 29.33 -9.87 -9.38
CA GLU A 141 28.61 -10.63 -10.43
C GLU A 141 29.30 -11.90 -11.00
N ILE A 142 30.51 -12.28 -10.59
CA ILE A 142 31.28 -13.29 -11.35
C ILE A 142 31.12 -14.75 -10.84
N LEU A 143 30.49 -15.04 -9.69
CA LEU A 143 30.50 -16.42 -9.14
C LEU A 143 29.17 -17.22 -9.20
N ASN A 144 28.08 -16.71 -9.75
CA ASN A 144 26.79 -17.44 -9.71
C ASN A 144 26.36 -18.14 -11.02
N ASN A 145 27.20 -18.16 -12.06
CA ASN A 145 26.81 -18.69 -13.36
C ASN A 145 26.86 -20.22 -13.53
N ASN A 146 27.11 -21.02 -12.48
CA ASN A 146 27.25 -22.49 -12.64
C ASN A 146 26.65 -23.34 -11.50
N ILE A 147 25.44 -23.04 -11.05
CA ILE A 147 24.64 -24.01 -10.27
C ILE A 147 23.27 -24.17 -10.92
N MET A 148 23.21 -25.22 -11.74
CA MET A 148 22.06 -26.10 -11.97
C MET A 148 20.70 -25.44 -12.23
N LYS A 149 20.35 -25.39 -13.52
CA LYS A 149 18.97 -25.44 -14.02
C LYS A 149 18.19 -26.54 -13.27
N ASN A 150 17.38 -26.15 -12.30
CA ASN A 150 16.29 -26.94 -11.76
C ASN A 150 15.10 -25.99 -11.64
N ASP A 151 14.12 -26.18 -12.52
CA ASP A 151 12.75 -25.62 -12.55
C ASP A 151 12.39 -24.65 -11.41
N SER A 152 12.98 -23.47 -11.43
CA SER A 152 12.53 -22.34 -10.64
C SER A 152 11.41 -21.68 -11.43
N VAL A 153 10.18 -21.95 -11.01
CA VAL A 153 9.01 -21.13 -11.35
C VAL A 153 9.42 -19.67 -11.15
N VAL A 154 9.64 -18.98 -12.26
CA VAL A 154 9.83 -17.55 -12.30
C VAL A 154 8.50 -16.99 -11.83
N TYR A 155 8.44 -16.52 -10.59
CA TYR A 155 7.46 -15.50 -10.25
C TYR A 155 7.88 -14.30 -11.08
N GLU A 156 7.25 -14.14 -12.25
CA GLU A 156 7.23 -12.84 -12.91
C GLU A 156 6.75 -11.85 -11.85
N GLU A 157 7.49 -10.76 -11.63
CA GLU A 157 7.00 -9.66 -10.81
C GLU A 157 5.71 -9.16 -11.47
N GLU A 158 4.58 -9.66 -10.98
CA GLU A 158 3.25 -9.25 -11.40
C GLU A 158 3.11 -7.77 -11.06
N THR A 159 3.46 -6.91 -12.03
CA THR A 159 3.06 -5.51 -12.11
C THR A 159 1.56 -5.40 -12.40
N ASP A 160 0.76 -6.31 -11.86
CA ASP A 160 -0.65 -6.42 -12.14
C ASP A 160 -1.42 -5.58 -11.11
N PHE A 161 -1.30 -4.26 -11.26
CA PHE A 161 -2.15 -3.28 -10.56
C PHE A 161 -3.65 -3.55 -10.80
N THR A 162 -3.98 -4.34 -11.82
CA THR A 162 -5.31 -4.89 -12.08
C THR A 162 -5.93 -5.55 -10.84
N TYR A 163 -5.13 -6.24 -10.02
CA TYR A 163 -5.63 -6.88 -8.78
C TYR A 163 -6.23 -5.87 -7.79
N MET A 164 -5.76 -4.62 -7.79
CA MET A 164 -6.24 -3.56 -6.89
C MET A 164 -7.25 -2.61 -7.55
N GLU A 165 -7.59 -2.80 -8.83
CA GLU A 165 -8.51 -1.90 -9.55
C GLU A 165 -9.88 -1.83 -8.88
N LEU A 166 -10.41 -2.98 -8.46
CA LEU A 166 -11.69 -3.06 -7.76
C LEU A 166 -11.67 -2.37 -6.39
N PHE A 167 -10.55 -2.45 -5.67
CA PHE A 167 -10.37 -1.73 -4.41
C PHE A 167 -10.38 -0.22 -4.64
N TYR A 168 -9.67 0.27 -5.67
CA TYR A 168 -9.66 1.69 -6.00
C TYR A 168 -11.02 2.20 -6.49
N LYS A 169 -11.78 1.40 -7.25
CA LYS A 169 -13.17 1.75 -7.61
C LYS A 169 -14.04 1.94 -6.36
N LYS A 170 -13.97 1.01 -5.41
CA LYS A 170 -14.69 1.11 -4.13
C LYS A 170 -14.24 2.34 -3.32
N TYR A 171 -12.93 2.57 -3.24
CA TYR A 171 -12.36 3.73 -2.53
C TYR A 171 -12.82 5.07 -3.16
N ASN A 172 -12.74 5.18 -4.48
CA ASN A 172 -13.13 6.40 -5.20
C ASN A 172 -14.62 6.69 -5.03
N LYS A 173 -15.47 5.66 -5.02
CA LYS A 173 -16.91 5.81 -4.75
C LYS A 173 -17.14 6.42 -3.36
N VAL A 174 -16.57 5.82 -2.31
CA VAL A 174 -16.71 6.33 -0.93
C VAL A 174 -16.16 7.75 -0.80
N LEU A 175 -15.09 8.09 -1.52
CA LEU A 175 -14.52 9.43 -1.55
C LEU A 175 -15.50 10.45 -2.16
N LEU A 176 -16.11 10.12 -3.30
CA LEU A 176 -17.12 10.96 -3.94
C LEU A 176 -18.33 11.16 -3.02
N ASP A 177 -18.82 10.09 -2.41
CA ASP A 177 -19.94 10.15 -1.46
C ASP A 177 -19.60 11.03 -0.25
N THR A 178 -18.37 10.95 0.26
CA THR A 178 -17.90 11.78 1.37
C THR A 178 -17.90 13.28 1.00
N ILE A 179 -17.44 13.62 -0.20
CA ILE A 179 -17.45 15.00 -0.70
C ILE A 179 -18.89 15.50 -0.88
N LEU A 180 -19.77 14.67 -1.44
CA LEU A 180 -21.20 14.99 -1.61
C LEU A 180 -21.88 15.25 -0.26
N MET A 181 -21.67 14.38 0.73
CA MET A 181 -22.22 14.54 2.07
C MET A 181 -21.71 15.80 2.76
N LYS A 182 -20.41 16.12 2.61
CA LYS A 182 -19.82 17.34 3.15
C LYS A 182 -20.45 18.59 2.53
N ASN A 183 -20.61 18.62 1.20
CA ASN A 183 -21.24 19.73 0.50
C ASN A 183 -22.71 19.89 0.91
N LYS A 184 -23.47 18.80 1.00
CA LYS A 184 -24.86 18.83 1.44
C LYS A 184 -24.99 19.34 2.88
N LYS A 185 -24.10 18.91 3.78
CA LYS A 185 -24.06 19.42 5.16
C LYS A 185 -23.80 20.92 5.20
N ASN A 186 -22.86 21.43 4.40
CA ASN A 186 -22.57 22.85 4.32
C ASN A 186 -23.79 23.65 3.83
N TYR A 187 -24.43 23.18 2.75
CA TYR A 187 -25.66 23.78 2.24
C TYR A 187 -26.76 23.85 3.30
N LEU A 188 -27.02 22.75 4.01
CA LEU A 188 -28.03 22.71 5.07
C LEU A 188 -27.67 23.63 6.25
N ASN A 189 -26.38 23.83 6.53
CA ASN A 189 -25.94 24.76 7.57
C ASN A 189 -26.16 26.22 7.15
N GLU A 190 -25.87 26.57 5.90
CA GLU A 190 -26.13 27.90 5.34
C GLU A 190 -27.64 28.20 5.32
N GLU A 191 -28.45 27.23 4.89
CA GLU A 191 -29.90 27.37 4.89
C GLU A 191 -30.45 27.51 6.32
N ASN A 192 -29.97 26.70 7.26
CA ASN A 192 -30.34 26.86 8.67
C ASN A 192 -29.90 28.21 9.25
N ALA A 193 -28.72 28.72 8.88
CA ALA A 193 -28.25 30.04 9.30
C ALA A 193 -29.16 31.14 8.72
N ARG A 194 -29.54 31.02 7.44
CA ARG A 194 -30.47 31.93 6.78
C ARG A 194 -31.86 31.90 7.41
N LEU A 195 -32.41 30.71 7.70
CA LEU A 195 -33.71 30.55 8.35
C LEU A 195 -33.68 31.14 9.76
N LYS A 196 -32.60 30.93 10.52
CA LYS A 196 -32.41 31.58 11.83
C LYS A 196 -32.33 33.10 11.73
N ALA A 197 -31.66 33.62 10.69
CA ALA A 197 -31.58 35.06 10.45
C ALA A 197 -32.95 35.66 10.10
N ILE A 198 -33.73 35.00 9.23
CA ILE A 198 -35.10 35.42 8.88
C ILE A 198 -36.01 35.36 10.11
N LEU A 199 -35.91 34.29 10.90
CA LEU A 199 -36.69 34.15 12.13
C LEU A 199 -36.31 35.24 13.16
N LYS A 200 -35.02 35.53 13.30
CA LYS A 200 -34.54 36.64 14.13
C LYS A 200 -35.13 37.97 13.65
N GLN A 201 -35.05 38.26 12.35
CA GLN A 201 -35.65 39.46 11.77
C GLN A 201 -37.16 39.54 11.99
N TYR A 202 -37.88 38.43 11.89
CA TYR A 202 -39.32 38.37 12.14
C TYR A 202 -39.66 38.65 13.62
N LEU A 203 -38.91 38.05 14.54
CA LEU A 203 -39.05 38.30 15.97
C LEU A 203 -38.71 39.75 16.34
N ASP A 204 -37.66 40.31 15.74
CA ASP A 204 -37.27 41.71 15.90
C ASP A 204 -38.32 42.67 15.28
N GLY A 205 -39.03 42.24 14.24
CA GLY A 205 -40.14 43.00 13.66
C GLY A 205 -41.41 43.04 14.53
N ILE A 206 -41.58 42.09 15.46
CA ILE A 206 -42.75 41.97 16.34
C ILE A 206 -42.45 42.45 17.76
N SER A 207 -41.26 42.18 18.27
CA SER A 207 -40.81 42.55 19.61
C SER A 207 -40.02 43.86 19.57
N VAL A 208 -40.30 44.78 20.49
CA VAL A 208 -39.55 46.04 20.59
C VAL A 208 -38.44 45.88 21.63
N ASN A 209 -37.20 45.72 21.16
CA ASN A 209 -35.99 45.64 21.99
C ASN A 209 -35.14 46.92 21.83
N ALA A 210 -34.33 47.25 22.84
CA ALA A 210 -33.45 48.44 22.80
C ALA A 210 -32.42 48.38 21.66
N GLU A 211 -31.87 47.19 21.38
CA GLU A 211 -30.92 46.94 20.28
C GLU A 211 -31.57 47.13 18.90
N ILE A 212 -32.89 46.90 18.81
CA ILE A 212 -33.67 47.14 17.60
C ILE A 212 -33.73 48.64 17.39
N LEU A 213 -34.16 49.44 18.39
CA LEU A 213 -34.28 50.91 18.29
C LEU A 213 -32.99 51.64 17.85
N GLU A 214 -31.81 51.06 18.05
CA GLU A 214 -30.52 51.59 17.56
C GLU A 214 -30.30 51.34 16.06
N GLN A 215 -30.93 50.32 15.49
CA GLN A 215 -30.87 49.96 14.07
C GLN A 215 -31.95 50.67 13.23
N VAL A 216 -31.78 50.60 11.91
CA VAL A 216 -32.70 51.21 10.93
C VAL A 216 -34.07 50.52 10.93
N ASN A 217 -35.05 51.11 11.62
CA ASN A 217 -36.38 50.51 11.76
C ASN A 217 -37.50 51.37 11.17
N PRO A 218 -38.62 50.76 10.76
CA PRO A 218 -39.84 51.48 10.39
C PRO A 218 -40.60 52.06 11.59
N LEU A 219 -40.21 51.72 12.83
CA LEU A 219 -40.90 52.15 14.06
C LEU A 219 -40.71 53.64 14.41
N PHE A 220 -39.64 54.26 13.92
CA PHE A 220 -39.33 55.67 14.16
C PHE A 220 -39.37 56.45 12.83
N VAL A 221 -40.33 57.38 12.72
CA VAL A 221 -40.46 58.29 11.58
C VAL A 221 -40.18 59.70 12.06
N VAL A 222 -39.10 60.31 11.54
CA VAL A 222 -38.75 61.70 11.86
C VAL A 222 -38.95 62.54 10.60
N ASN A 223 -39.77 63.58 10.69
CA ASN A 223 -40.05 64.52 9.58
C ASN A 223 -40.51 63.83 8.28
N GLY A 224 -41.40 62.85 8.37
CA GLY A 224 -42.02 62.19 7.22
C GLY A 224 -41.10 61.25 6.43
N LYS A 225 -39.87 61.02 6.90
CA LYS A 225 -38.92 60.06 6.32
C LYS A 225 -38.69 58.92 7.31
N THR A 226 -39.02 57.69 6.90
CA THR A 226 -38.65 56.46 7.62
C THR A 226 -37.19 56.14 7.33
N ASN A 227 -36.45 55.67 8.34
CA ASN A 227 -35.06 55.25 8.17
C ASN A 227 -34.92 53.82 7.60
N ALA A 228 -36.04 53.08 7.49
CA ALA A 228 -36.07 51.75 6.87
C ALA A 228 -36.11 51.84 5.35
N PRO A 229 -35.39 50.96 4.62
CA PRO A 229 -35.49 50.87 3.16
C PRO A 229 -36.90 50.38 2.80
N ILE A 230 -37.76 51.31 2.40
CA ILE A 230 -39.02 50.99 1.74
C ILE A 230 -38.65 50.51 0.34
N MET A 231 -39.11 49.33 -0.05
CA MET A 231 -39.01 48.90 -1.45
C MET A 231 -39.83 49.87 -2.28
N GLU A 232 -39.18 50.82 -2.96
CA GLU A 232 -39.84 51.67 -3.94
C GLU A 232 -40.43 50.76 -5.02
N GLY A 233 -41.75 50.62 -5.03
CA GLY A 233 -42.45 49.87 -6.05
C GLY A 233 -42.09 50.45 -7.40
N ASN A 234 -41.56 49.61 -8.29
CA ASN A 234 -41.27 49.94 -9.68
C ASN A 234 -42.45 50.74 -10.26
N SER A 235 -42.23 52.04 -10.50
CA SER A 235 -43.20 52.97 -11.09
C SER A 235 -43.35 52.74 -12.60
N ASN A 236 -43.30 51.49 -13.05
CA ASN A 236 -43.57 51.07 -14.41
C ASN A 236 -44.84 50.22 -14.41
N ILE A 237 -45.97 50.85 -14.11
CA ILE A 237 -47.27 50.29 -14.42
C ILE A 237 -47.41 50.36 -15.95
N THR A 238 -47.28 49.23 -16.63
CA THR A 238 -47.58 49.14 -18.06
C THR A 238 -49.08 49.36 -18.24
N CYS A 239 -49.46 50.57 -18.68
CA CYS A 239 -50.83 50.84 -19.13
C CYS A 239 -51.03 50.17 -20.49
N VAL A 240 -51.90 49.16 -20.55
CA VAL A 240 -52.34 48.57 -21.82
C VAL A 240 -53.63 49.29 -22.22
N GLU A 241 -53.54 50.22 -23.17
CA GLU A 241 -54.73 50.80 -23.78
C GLU A 241 -55.44 49.73 -24.62
N ALA A 242 -56.67 49.39 -24.25
CA ALA A 242 -57.51 48.49 -25.03
C ALA A 242 -58.00 49.21 -26.29
N GLN A 243 -57.50 48.79 -27.45
CA GLN A 243 -57.96 49.27 -28.75
C GLN A 243 -59.38 48.76 -29.02
N HIS A 244 -60.36 49.67 -29.00
CA HIS A 244 -61.76 49.35 -29.27
C HIS A 244 -61.98 49.27 -30.79
N ILE A 245 -61.87 48.07 -31.38
CA ILE A 245 -62.29 47.84 -32.77
C ILE A 245 -63.81 47.62 -32.76
N MET A 246 -64.57 48.70 -32.94
CA MET A 246 -65.99 48.61 -33.27
C MET A 246 -66.15 48.40 -34.77
N GLY A 247 -66.12 47.13 -35.19
CA GLY A 247 -66.68 46.73 -36.47
C GLY A 247 -68.19 46.51 -36.35
N LYS A 248 -68.97 47.29 -37.12
CA LYS A 248 -70.21 46.88 -37.83
C LYS A 248 -70.71 48.10 -38.62
N THR A 249 -70.66 48.12 -39.95
CA THR A 249 -71.58 47.47 -40.93
C THR A 249 -72.52 48.51 -41.54
N ILE A 250 -72.27 48.80 -42.83
CA ILE A 250 -73.21 48.99 -43.94
C ILE A 250 -74.51 49.75 -43.63
N PHE A 251 -74.64 50.95 -44.21
CA PHE A 251 -75.66 51.29 -45.21
C PHE A 251 -75.06 52.26 -46.23
#